data_AF-A0A351MCD5-F1
#
_entry.id   AF-A0A351MCD5-F1
#
_cell.length_a   1.000
_cell.length_b   1.000
_cell.length_c   1.000
_cell.angle_alpha   90.00
_cell.angle_beta   90.00
_cell.angle_gamma   90.00
#
_symmetry.space_group_name_H-M   'P 1'
#
loop_
_entity.id
_entity.type
_entity.pdbx_description
1 polymer ?
#
loop_
_entity_poly.entity_id
_entity_poly.type
_entity_poly.pdbx_seq_one_letter_code
_entity_poly.pdbx_strand_id
1 'polypeptide(L)'
;MSRPEPVHRYEDPLDLVWIRCAVALGFTLIASDEVYASSDGRGAIHLARPPYRDADDCLAQMLLHEICHALVEGEAGRRLPDWGLDNTSTRDTGREHACLRLQAWLTLPWGLRDFFAPTTDHRLDFWPLLPPDDPFASWPDEPVWAEAARRAARRAACESRQAPWQPALDEALAATRALAEVVSGAATGGRAEDPASLWSTVGPLPDRHPASGLPLRPVGAALPPGQRASPAADGCQDCAWAFRLRGSLRCRRNPEVRLPDAAPACLGYEAADSLICQRCAACCREAYDCVEVQPGERLLTRHPGLASERDGRFSLRREGGHCVALRSPEPDLHACSVYQHRPRSCRDFLVAGGNCLDARRRTGLSL
;
A
#
# COMPACT_ATOMS: atom_id res chain seq x y z
N MET A 1 34.83 -25.94 -39.64
CA MET A 1 33.92 -24.80 -39.88
C MET A 1 33.92 -23.96 -38.62
N SER A 2 34.42 -22.72 -38.67
CA SER A 2 34.36 -21.82 -37.52
C SER A 2 32.92 -21.38 -37.31
N ARG A 3 32.43 -21.45 -36.06
CA ARG A 3 31.11 -20.93 -35.70
C ARG A 3 31.13 -19.40 -35.92
N PRO A 4 30.11 -18.82 -36.57
CA PRO A 4 30.03 -17.36 -36.73
C PRO A 4 29.93 -16.68 -35.36
N GLU A 5 30.55 -15.51 -35.21
CA GLU A 5 30.43 -14.69 -34.00
C GLU A 5 29.00 -14.16 -33.85
N PRO A 6 28.37 -14.28 -32.66
CA PRO A 6 27.02 -13.78 -32.44
C PRO A 6 27.01 -12.24 -32.35
N VAL A 7 26.14 -11.60 -33.14
CA VAL A 7 25.91 -10.14 -33.12
C VAL A 7 24.71 -9.71 -32.27
N HIS A 8 23.88 -10.67 -31.85
CA HIS A 8 22.72 -10.46 -30.99
C HIS A 8 22.69 -11.51 -29.88
N ARG A 9 22.14 -11.13 -28.74
CA ARG A 9 21.91 -12.01 -27.59
C ARG A 9 20.41 -12.07 -27.32
N TYR A 10 19.90 -13.25 -27.00
CA TYR A 10 18.55 -13.40 -26.48
C TYR A 10 18.50 -12.88 -25.05
N GLU A 11 17.48 -12.09 -24.76
CA GLU A 11 17.16 -11.56 -23.43
C GLU A 11 15.75 -12.00 -23.07
N ASP A 12 15.53 -12.34 -21.81
CA ASP A 12 14.20 -12.72 -21.35
C ASP A 12 13.26 -11.51 -21.43
N PRO A 13 12.10 -11.61 -22.12
CA PRO A 13 11.17 -10.49 -22.25
C PRO A 13 10.66 -9.95 -20.91
N LEU A 14 10.49 -10.81 -19.91
CA LEU A 14 10.07 -10.39 -18.58
C LEU A 14 11.19 -9.61 -17.87
N ASP A 15 12.44 -10.06 -18.02
CA ASP A 15 13.60 -9.31 -17.49
C ASP A 15 13.68 -7.91 -18.10
N LEU A 16 13.50 -7.77 -19.41
CA LEU A 16 13.51 -6.48 -20.11
C LEU A 16 12.44 -5.51 -19.58
N VAL A 17 11.22 -6.02 -19.35
CA VAL A 17 10.11 -5.24 -18.80
C VAL A 17 10.47 -4.68 -17.42
N TRP A 18 10.99 -5.53 -16.53
CA TRP A 18 11.26 -5.14 -15.15
C TRP A 18 12.53 -4.32 -15.00
N ILE A 19 13.58 -4.59 -15.78
CA ILE A 19 14.76 -3.71 -15.85
C ILE A 19 14.35 -2.30 -16.29
N ARG A 20 13.48 -2.17 -17.30
CA ARG A 20 12.98 -0.87 -17.74
C ARG A 20 12.15 -0.18 -16.66
N CYS A 21 11.32 -0.93 -15.92
CA CYS A 21 10.58 -0.42 -14.76
C CYS A 21 11.54 0.17 -13.71
N ALA A 22 12.56 -0.58 -13.31
CA ALA A 22 13.55 -0.11 -12.33
C ALA A 22 14.28 1.15 -12.81
N VAL A 23 14.71 1.21 -14.08
CA VAL A 23 15.34 2.40 -14.65
C VAL A 23 14.40 3.61 -14.62
N ALA A 24 13.12 3.42 -14.95
CA ALA A 24 12.12 4.51 -14.89
C ALA A 24 11.90 5.03 -13.46
N LEU A 25 12.15 4.20 -12.45
CA LEU A 25 12.09 4.56 -11.02
C LEU A 25 13.43 5.13 -10.50
N GLY A 26 14.45 5.22 -11.35
CA GLY A 26 15.78 5.72 -11.00
C GLY A 26 16.70 4.70 -10.33
N PHE A 27 16.40 3.40 -10.47
CA PHE A 27 17.27 2.32 -9.99
C PHE A 27 18.16 1.77 -11.09
N THR A 28 19.34 1.29 -10.69
CA THR A 28 20.28 0.54 -11.53
C THR A 28 20.39 -0.89 -11.00
N LEU A 29 20.26 -1.88 -11.88
CA LEU A 29 20.42 -3.29 -11.49
C LEU A 29 21.86 -3.74 -11.68
N ILE A 30 22.39 -4.45 -10.68
CA ILE A 30 23.71 -5.06 -10.68
C ILE A 30 23.58 -6.55 -10.42
N ALA A 31 24.04 -7.37 -11.36
CA ALA A 31 24.05 -8.82 -11.20
C ALA A 31 25.14 -9.25 -10.21
N SER A 32 24.76 -9.97 -9.15
CA SER A 32 25.66 -10.37 -8.05
C SER A 32 25.82 -11.90 -7.97
N ASP A 33 27.01 -12.33 -7.56
CA ASP A 33 27.31 -13.72 -7.19
C ASP A 33 27.44 -13.87 -5.65
N GLU A 34 27.31 -12.76 -4.90
CA GLU A 34 27.61 -12.68 -3.46
C GLU A 34 26.36 -12.51 -2.59
N VAL A 35 25.31 -11.89 -3.13
CA VAL A 35 24.07 -11.58 -2.41
C VAL A 35 22.86 -12.04 -3.19
N TYR A 36 21.83 -12.46 -2.46
CA TYR A 36 20.57 -12.85 -3.04
C TYR A 36 19.80 -11.62 -3.55
N ALA A 37 19.54 -10.66 -2.65
CA ALA A 37 19.08 -9.31 -2.97
C ALA A 37 19.68 -8.31 -1.98
N SER A 38 20.02 -7.11 -2.44
CA SER A 38 20.54 -6.03 -1.59
C SER A 38 20.40 -4.68 -2.28
N SER A 39 20.28 -3.60 -1.50
CA SER A 39 20.41 -2.24 -2.00
C SER A 39 21.57 -1.51 -1.36
N ASP A 40 22.28 -0.71 -2.14
CA ASP A 40 23.39 0.11 -1.64
C ASP A 40 22.94 1.44 -1.00
N GLY A 41 21.64 1.75 -1.03
CA GLY A 41 21.07 3.03 -0.58
C GLY A 41 21.44 4.23 -1.46
N ARG A 42 22.01 4.01 -2.64
CA ARG A 42 22.44 5.03 -3.61
C ARG A 42 21.83 4.83 -5.00
N GLY A 43 20.82 3.97 -5.08
CA GLY A 43 20.07 3.69 -6.30
C GLY A 43 20.50 2.42 -7.02
N ALA A 44 21.47 1.65 -6.50
CA ALA A 44 21.77 0.32 -7.03
C ALA A 44 20.98 -0.77 -6.28
N ILE A 45 20.48 -1.74 -7.03
CA ILE A 45 19.88 -2.97 -6.54
C ILE A 45 20.72 -4.13 -7.06
N HIS A 46 21.30 -4.89 -6.14
CA HIS A 46 22.11 -6.07 -6.42
C HIS A 46 21.23 -7.30 -6.33
N LEU A 47 21.13 -8.09 -7.41
CA LEU A 47 20.32 -9.31 -7.45
C LEU A 47 21.18 -10.50 -7.90
N ALA A 48 20.96 -11.66 -7.26
CA ALA A 48 21.64 -12.90 -7.61
C ALA A 48 21.54 -13.22 -9.11
N ARG A 49 22.61 -13.78 -9.70
CA ARG A 49 22.58 -14.33 -11.06
C ARG A 49 21.80 -15.65 -11.11
N PRO A 50 21.30 -16.07 -12.28
CA PRO A 50 20.49 -17.29 -12.40
C PRO A 50 21.06 -18.56 -11.75
N PRO A 51 22.38 -18.85 -11.75
CA PRO A 51 22.92 -20.02 -11.05
C PRO A 51 22.79 -20.00 -9.52
N TYR A 52 22.51 -18.83 -8.94
CA TYR A 52 22.39 -18.59 -7.49
C TYR A 52 20.94 -18.29 -7.07
N ARG A 53 19.98 -18.55 -7.96
CA ARG A 53 18.55 -18.40 -7.70
C ARG A 53 17.91 -19.77 -7.53
N ASP A 54 16.82 -19.83 -6.77
CA ASP A 54 15.99 -21.02 -6.71
C ASP A 54 15.24 -21.21 -8.04
N ALA A 55 14.81 -22.45 -8.30
CA ALA A 55 14.29 -22.83 -9.61
C ALA A 55 12.99 -22.12 -10.00
N ASP A 56 12.25 -21.58 -9.03
CA ASP A 56 11.01 -20.85 -9.23
C ASP A 56 11.16 -19.33 -9.00
N ASP A 57 12.40 -18.84 -9.00
CA ASP A 57 12.72 -17.41 -8.94
C ASP A 57 12.94 -16.83 -10.33
N CYS A 58 12.39 -15.64 -10.56
CA CYS A 58 12.73 -14.81 -11.71
C CYS A 58 13.19 -13.42 -11.27
N LEU A 59 13.90 -12.72 -12.16
CA LEU A 59 14.39 -11.37 -11.90
C LEU A 59 13.24 -10.43 -11.50
N ALA A 60 12.09 -10.58 -12.16
CA ALA A 60 10.92 -9.76 -11.93
C ALA A 60 10.36 -9.91 -10.52
N GLN A 61 10.29 -11.13 -9.97
CA GLN A 61 9.86 -11.35 -8.58
C GLN A 61 10.77 -10.65 -7.59
N MET A 62 12.08 -10.88 -7.73
CA MET A 62 13.08 -10.27 -6.85
C MET A 62 13.05 -8.75 -6.96
N LEU A 63 12.95 -8.21 -8.18
CA LEU A 63 12.96 -6.77 -8.39
C LEU A 63 11.68 -6.08 -7.89
N LEU A 64 10.50 -6.69 -8.09
CA LEU A 64 9.26 -6.17 -7.52
C LEU A 64 9.32 -6.12 -6.00
N HIS A 65 9.91 -7.16 -5.38
CA HIS A 65 10.11 -7.21 -3.94
C HIS A 65 10.97 -6.05 -3.42
N GLU A 66 12.13 -5.81 -4.04
CA GLU A 66 12.99 -4.67 -3.72
C GLU A 66 12.30 -3.32 -3.93
N ILE A 67 11.49 -3.18 -4.98
CA ILE A 67 10.68 -1.98 -5.21
C ILE A 67 9.63 -1.80 -4.09
N CYS A 68 9.04 -2.89 -3.60
CA CYS A 68 8.11 -2.84 -2.49
C CYS A 68 8.78 -2.38 -1.19
N HIS A 69 10.01 -2.84 -0.91
CA HIS A 69 10.80 -2.29 0.20
C HIS A 69 11.06 -0.80 0.05
N ALA A 70 11.46 -0.34 -1.13
CA ALA A 70 11.68 1.09 -1.38
C ALA A 70 10.43 1.95 -1.09
N LEU A 71 9.24 1.42 -1.38
CA LEU A 71 7.96 2.08 -1.08
C LEU A 71 7.59 2.01 0.42
N VAL A 72 7.81 0.88 1.09
CA VAL A 72 7.45 0.66 2.51
C VAL A 72 8.37 1.40 3.46
N GLU A 73 9.67 1.43 3.18
CA GLU A 73 10.66 2.16 3.96
C GLU A 73 10.71 3.65 3.58
N GLY A 74 10.19 3.98 2.40
CA GLY A 74 10.04 5.32 1.90
C GLY A 74 11.38 6.02 1.69
N GLU A 75 11.32 7.33 1.51
CA GLU A 75 12.46 8.14 1.06
C GLU A 75 13.64 8.15 2.05
N ALA A 76 13.40 7.93 3.34
CA ALA A 76 14.48 7.80 4.32
C ALA A 76 15.20 6.46 4.19
N GLY A 77 14.47 5.35 4.09
CA GLY A 77 15.06 4.01 3.96
C GLY A 77 15.77 3.81 2.63
N ARG A 78 15.25 4.38 1.53
CA ARG A 78 15.89 4.34 0.19
C ARG A 78 17.32 4.88 0.15
N ARG A 79 17.73 5.70 1.13
CA ARG A 79 19.07 6.26 1.24
C ARG A 79 20.01 5.45 2.13
N LEU A 80 19.53 4.34 2.66
CA LEU A 80 20.26 3.45 3.55
C LEU A 80 20.53 2.12 2.84
N PRO A 81 21.68 1.47 3.10
CA PRO A 81 21.91 0.11 2.66
C PRO A 81 20.79 -0.82 3.13
N ASP A 82 20.37 -1.73 2.26
CA ASP A 82 19.27 -2.68 2.48
C ASP A 82 18.02 -2.02 3.05
N TRP A 83 17.71 -0.83 2.57
CA TRP A 83 16.55 -0.04 2.97
C TRP A 83 16.56 0.41 4.45
N GLY A 84 17.69 0.20 5.14
CA GLY A 84 17.84 0.40 6.59
C GLY A 84 17.42 -0.80 7.43
N LEU A 85 17.15 -1.95 6.81
CA LEU A 85 16.70 -3.18 7.46
C LEU A 85 17.90 -4.02 7.94
N ASP A 86 17.67 -4.79 9.00
CA ASP A 86 18.60 -5.80 9.50
C ASP A 86 18.21 -7.18 9.01
N ASN A 87 18.99 -7.70 8.06
CA ASN A 87 18.80 -9.02 7.45
C ASN A 87 19.33 -10.18 8.30
N THR A 88 19.87 -9.90 9.49
CA THR A 88 20.49 -10.92 10.37
C THR A 88 19.66 -11.27 11.60
N SER A 89 18.56 -10.54 11.85
CA SER A 89 17.70 -10.77 13.00
C SER A 89 16.21 -10.61 12.65
N THR A 90 15.33 -10.97 13.58
CA THR A 90 13.88 -10.83 13.44
C THR A 90 13.37 -9.41 13.76
N ARG A 91 14.28 -8.43 13.93
CA ARG A 91 13.92 -7.06 14.29
C ARG A 91 12.93 -6.45 13.31
N ASP A 92 13.14 -6.72 12.02
CA ASP A 92 12.42 -6.06 10.93
C ASP A 92 11.38 -6.95 10.24
N THR A 93 10.99 -8.07 10.87
CA THR A 93 9.93 -8.97 10.35
C THR A 93 8.63 -8.22 10.04
N GLY A 94 8.26 -7.22 10.84
CA GLY A 94 7.07 -6.41 10.56
C GLY A 94 7.17 -5.58 9.28
N ARG A 95 8.39 -5.15 8.90
CA ARG A 95 8.64 -4.42 7.65
C ARG A 95 8.59 -5.34 6.45
N GLU A 96 9.18 -6.53 6.59
CA GLU A 96 9.09 -7.59 5.59
C GLU A 96 7.64 -7.96 5.28
N HIS A 97 6.83 -8.16 6.32
CA HIS A 97 5.40 -8.46 6.13
C HIS A 97 4.64 -7.29 5.50
N ALA A 98 5.06 -6.04 5.74
CA ALA A 98 4.48 -4.89 5.04
C ALA A 98 4.84 -4.89 3.55
N CYS A 99 6.09 -5.24 3.21
CA CYS A 99 6.56 -5.41 1.83
C CYS A 99 5.71 -6.47 1.10
N LEU A 100 5.55 -7.65 1.69
CA LEU A 100 4.78 -8.75 1.10
C LEU A 100 3.30 -8.43 0.92
N ARG A 101 2.69 -7.71 1.86
CA ARG A 101 1.30 -7.23 1.70
C ARG A 101 1.16 -6.24 0.55
N LEU A 102 2.13 -5.33 0.41
CA LEU A 102 2.16 -4.39 -0.71
C LEU A 102 2.34 -5.13 -2.03
N GLN A 103 3.24 -6.10 -2.08
CA GLN A 103 3.50 -6.93 -3.25
C GLN A 103 2.23 -7.67 -3.71
N ALA A 104 1.52 -8.30 -2.78
CA ALA A 104 0.21 -8.90 -3.05
C ALA A 104 -0.81 -7.86 -3.55
N TRP A 105 -0.85 -6.68 -2.92
CA TRP A 105 -1.78 -5.61 -3.30
C TRP A 105 -1.54 -5.05 -4.71
N LEU A 106 -0.28 -4.85 -5.10
CA LEU A 106 0.07 -4.30 -6.42
C LEU A 106 -0.26 -5.27 -7.55
N THR A 107 -0.15 -6.57 -7.29
CA THR A 107 -0.27 -7.63 -8.30
C THR A 107 -1.68 -8.19 -8.41
N LEU A 108 -2.47 -8.09 -7.34
CA LEU A 108 -3.87 -8.54 -7.29
C LEU A 108 -4.74 -7.98 -8.44
N PRO A 109 -4.71 -6.68 -8.79
CA PRO A 109 -5.54 -6.14 -9.87
C PRO A 109 -5.20 -6.72 -11.25
N TRP A 110 -4.06 -7.40 -11.38
CA TRP A 110 -3.56 -7.98 -12.62
C TRP A 110 -3.69 -9.51 -12.65
N GLY A 111 -4.24 -10.13 -11.59
CA GLY A 111 -4.27 -11.59 -11.46
C GLY A 111 -2.87 -12.20 -11.32
N LEU A 112 -1.87 -11.42 -10.89
CA LEU A 112 -0.47 -11.83 -10.83
C LEU A 112 0.01 -12.10 -9.39
N ARG A 113 -0.90 -12.19 -8.41
CA ARG A 113 -0.57 -12.39 -6.99
C ARG A 113 0.35 -13.59 -6.81
N ASP A 114 -0.08 -14.77 -7.22
CA ASP A 114 0.67 -15.99 -6.95
C ASP A 114 1.91 -16.14 -7.85
N PHE A 115 1.87 -15.58 -9.06
CA PHE A 115 3.06 -15.45 -9.91
C PHE A 115 4.17 -14.65 -9.23
N PHE A 116 3.80 -13.57 -8.55
CA PHE A 116 4.71 -12.75 -7.76
C PHE A 116 4.73 -13.13 -6.28
N ALA A 117 4.44 -14.38 -5.90
CA ALA A 117 4.65 -14.81 -4.52
C ALA A 117 6.16 -14.71 -4.16
N PRO A 118 6.50 -14.33 -2.91
CA PRO A 118 7.89 -14.20 -2.48
C PRO A 118 8.63 -15.52 -2.65
N THR A 119 9.94 -15.44 -2.79
CA THR A 119 10.81 -16.59 -3.06
C THR A 119 11.41 -17.20 -1.79
N THR A 120 11.20 -16.56 -0.65
CA THR A 120 11.72 -16.99 0.66
C THR A 120 10.77 -17.95 1.38
N ASP A 121 11.14 -18.40 2.59
CA ASP A 121 10.28 -19.18 3.49
C ASP A 121 8.93 -18.51 3.78
N HIS A 122 8.83 -17.19 3.57
CA HIS A 122 7.57 -16.45 3.62
C HIS A 122 6.52 -16.92 2.62
N ARG A 123 6.92 -17.59 1.54
CA ARG A 123 6.00 -18.29 0.62
C ARG A 123 5.19 -19.35 1.34
N LEU A 124 5.75 -19.99 2.36
CA LEU A 124 5.13 -21.09 3.10
C LEU A 124 4.47 -20.64 4.40
N ASP A 125 5.11 -19.74 5.15
CA ASP A 125 4.67 -19.41 6.51
C ASP A 125 3.73 -18.19 6.61
N PHE A 126 3.82 -17.25 5.67
CA PHE A 126 3.11 -15.97 5.74
C PHE A 126 2.21 -15.70 4.54
N TRP A 127 2.69 -15.90 3.33
CA TRP A 127 1.95 -15.63 2.10
C TRP A 127 0.59 -16.34 2.04
N PRO A 128 0.46 -17.62 2.45
CA PRO A 128 -0.83 -18.31 2.47
C PRO A 128 -1.81 -17.73 3.50
N LEU A 129 -1.32 -17.02 4.52
CA LEU A 129 -2.15 -16.37 5.54
C LEU A 129 -2.76 -15.05 5.04
N LEU A 130 -2.21 -14.45 3.98
CA LEU A 130 -2.74 -13.22 3.42
C LEU A 130 -4.11 -13.50 2.76
N PRO A 131 -5.18 -12.81 3.18
CA PRO A 131 -6.48 -12.98 2.53
C PRO A 131 -6.37 -12.65 1.03
N PRO A 132 -6.85 -13.52 0.14
CA PRO A 132 -6.60 -13.41 -1.30
C PRO A 132 -7.21 -12.13 -1.90
N ASP A 133 -8.33 -11.68 -1.35
CA ASP A 133 -9.06 -10.51 -1.84
C ASP A 133 -8.66 -9.19 -1.17
N ASP A 134 -8.11 -9.24 0.04
CA ASP A 134 -7.66 -8.05 0.78
C ASP A 134 -6.37 -8.38 1.55
N PRO A 135 -5.18 -8.18 0.95
CA PRO A 135 -3.91 -8.43 1.62
C PRO A 135 -3.65 -7.43 2.75
N PHE A 136 -4.55 -6.49 3.06
CA PHE A 136 -4.49 -5.63 4.24
C PHE A 136 -5.54 -5.96 5.29
N ALA A 137 -6.36 -6.99 5.10
CA ALA A 137 -7.22 -7.48 6.17
C ALA A 137 -6.36 -8.13 7.27
N SER A 138 -6.85 -8.03 8.51
CA SER A 138 -6.28 -8.76 9.64
C SER A 138 -6.86 -10.17 9.68
N TRP A 139 -6.28 -11.02 10.50
CA TRP A 139 -6.82 -12.35 10.83
C TRP A 139 -6.75 -12.60 12.35
N PRO A 140 -7.41 -13.66 12.86
CA PRO A 140 -7.31 -14.06 14.26
C PRO A 140 -5.86 -14.35 14.68
N ASP A 141 -5.48 -13.98 15.91
CA ASP A 141 -4.17 -14.27 16.52
C ASP A 141 -2.96 -13.64 15.81
N GLU A 142 -3.20 -12.64 14.98
CA GLU A 142 -2.15 -11.90 14.31
C GLU A 142 -1.27 -11.12 15.31
N PRO A 143 0.06 -11.11 15.14
CA PRO A 143 0.95 -10.47 16.11
C PRO A 143 0.71 -8.96 16.23
N VAL A 144 1.03 -8.41 17.41
CA VAL A 144 0.78 -7.00 17.77
C VAL A 144 1.40 -6.02 16.76
N TRP A 145 2.59 -6.32 16.22
CA TRP A 145 3.27 -5.47 15.25
C TRP A 145 2.59 -5.45 13.87
N ALA A 146 1.66 -6.36 13.60
CA ALA A 146 1.08 -6.49 12.27
C ALA A 146 0.14 -5.33 11.89
N GLU A 147 -0.44 -4.63 12.87
CA GLU A 147 -1.15 -3.37 12.60
C GLU A 147 -0.19 -2.30 12.05
N ALA A 148 1.01 -2.20 12.61
CA ALA A 148 2.03 -1.29 12.08
C ALA A 148 2.46 -1.70 10.65
N ALA A 149 2.61 -3.00 10.41
CA ALA A 149 2.92 -3.55 9.08
C ALA A 149 1.83 -3.21 8.05
N ARG A 150 0.55 -3.45 8.36
CA ARG A 150 -0.59 -3.09 7.49
C ARG A 150 -0.63 -1.60 7.20
N ARG A 151 -0.41 -0.74 8.20
CA ARG A 151 -0.38 0.70 8.00
C ARG A 151 0.77 1.12 7.09
N ALA A 152 1.96 0.55 7.26
CA ALA A 152 3.09 0.81 6.38
C ALA A 152 2.79 0.39 4.94
N ALA A 153 2.23 -0.82 4.74
CA ALA A 153 1.85 -1.32 3.43
C ALA A 153 0.75 -0.47 2.76
N ARG A 154 -0.25 0.00 3.51
CA ARG A 154 -1.30 0.89 2.98
C ARG A 154 -0.77 2.27 2.59
N ARG A 155 0.16 2.85 3.37
CA ARG A 155 0.83 4.10 2.97
C ARG A 155 1.62 3.91 1.68
N ALA A 156 2.38 2.82 1.61
CA ALA A 156 3.15 2.45 0.42
C ALA A 156 2.25 2.20 -0.80
N ALA A 157 1.06 1.62 -0.61
CA ALA A 157 0.03 1.46 -1.65
C ALA A 157 -0.61 2.79 -2.09
N CYS A 158 -0.66 3.79 -1.22
CA CYS A 158 -1.07 5.15 -1.61
C CYS A 158 0.03 5.85 -2.40
N GLU A 159 1.29 5.65 -2.00
CA GLU A 159 2.48 6.22 -2.64
C GLU A 159 2.72 5.62 -4.03
N SER A 160 2.54 4.31 -4.19
CA SER A 160 2.70 3.62 -5.49
C SER A 160 1.76 4.12 -6.57
N ARG A 161 0.69 4.83 -6.19
CA ARG A 161 -0.29 5.46 -7.09
C ARG A 161 0.04 6.90 -7.45
N GLN A 162 1.23 7.37 -7.10
CA GLN A 162 1.72 8.70 -7.43
C GLN A 162 2.94 8.59 -8.34
N ALA A 163 3.28 9.69 -9.01
CA ALA A 163 4.53 9.75 -9.77
C ALA A 163 5.75 9.73 -8.83
N PRO A 164 6.87 9.09 -9.20
CA PRO A 164 7.10 8.39 -10.48
C PRO A 164 6.63 6.92 -10.50
N TRP A 165 6.12 6.40 -9.38
CA TRP A 165 5.82 4.97 -9.20
C TRP A 165 4.74 4.44 -10.13
N GLN A 166 3.59 5.13 -10.19
CA GLN A 166 2.40 4.60 -10.84
C GLN A 166 2.64 4.24 -12.31
N PRO A 167 3.16 5.14 -13.17
CA PRO A 167 3.28 4.83 -14.60
C PRO A 167 4.22 3.64 -14.87
N ALA A 168 5.34 3.57 -14.16
CA ALA A 168 6.33 2.49 -14.33
C ALA A 168 5.77 1.14 -13.88
N LEU A 169 5.11 1.09 -12.71
CA LEU A 169 4.51 -0.12 -12.19
C LEU A 169 3.32 -0.60 -13.02
N ASP A 170 2.43 0.31 -13.43
CA ASP A 170 1.29 -0.02 -14.27
C ASP A 170 1.76 -0.57 -15.64
N GLU A 171 2.78 0.03 -16.26
CA GLU A 171 3.36 -0.47 -17.51
C GLU A 171 3.97 -1.88 -17.34
N ALA A 172 4.75 -2.10 -16.28
CA ALA A 172 5.41 -3.38 -16.04
C ALA A 172 4.43 -4.52 -15.72
N LEU A 173 3.42 -4.25 -14.88
CA LEU A 173 2.38 -5.21 -14.53
C LEU A 173 1.47 -5.53 -15.71
N ALA A 174 1.10 -4.52 -16.51
CA ALA A 174 0.34 -4.73 -17.74
C ALA A 174 1.11 -5.58 -18.76
N ALA A 175 2.40 -5.29 -18.97
CA ALA A 175 3.25 -6.06 -19.87
C ALA A 175 3.44 -7.51 -19.38
N THR A 176 3.64 -7.71 -18.07
CA THR A 176 3.73 -9.04 -17.46
C THR A 176 2.43 -9.84 -17.68
N ARG A 177 1.26 -9.19 -17.51
CA ARG A 177 -0.03 -9.80 -17.77
C ARG A 177 -0.19 -10.20 -19.24
N ALA A 178 0.20 -9.33 -20.17
CA ALA A 178 0.13 -9.63 -21.60
C ALA A 178 1.05 -10.82 -21.98
N LEU A 179 2.25 -10.90 -21.39
CA LEU A 179 3.12 -12.07 -21.57
C LEU A 179 2.45 -13.35 -21.06
N ALA A 180 1.86 -13.31 -19.85
CA ALA A 180 1.16 -14.45 -19.28
C ALA A 180 0.03 -14.97 -20.18
N GLU A 181 -0.75 -14.08 -20.78
CA GLU A 181 -1.84 -14.45 -21.69
C GLU A 181 -1.32 -15.20 -22.92
N VAL A 182 -0.15 -14.84 -23.43
CA VAL A 182 0.48 -15.52 -24.58
C VAL A 182 1.04 -16.89 -24.19
N VAL A 183 1.69 -17.00 -23.02
CA VAL A 183 2.44 -18.22 -22.66
C VAL A 183 1.65 -19.23 -21.83
N SER A 184 0.55 -18.82 -21.20
CA SER A 184 -0.25 -19.68 -20.30
C SER A 184 -0.71 -20.98 -20.96
N GLY A 185 -1.07 -20.96 -22.25
CA GLY A 185 -1.46 -22.15 -23.00
C GLY A 185 -0.32 -23.14 -23.28
N ALA A 186 0.94 -22.67 -23.27
CA ALA A 186 2.13 -23.52 -23.40
C ALA A 186 2.67 -24.00 -22.04
N ALA A 187 2.34 -23.29 -20.96
CA ALA A 187 2.82 -23.56 -19.61
C ALA A 187 2.28 -24.87 -19.01
N THR A 188 1.21 -25.43 -19.56
CA THR A 188 0.57 -26.68 -19.07
C THR A 188 1.16 -27.96 -19.67
N GLY A 189 2.17 -27.87 -20.55
CA GLY A 189 2.71 -29.00 -21.33
C GLY A 189 3.97 -29.68 -20.78
N GLY A 190 4.30 -29.49 -19.50
CA GLY A 190 5.50 -30.07 -18.88
C GLY A 190 5.50 -31.60 -18.81
N ARG A 191 6.67 -32.22 -18.67
CA ARG A 191 6.78 -33.65 -18.34
C ARG A 191 6.21 -33.86 -16.94
N ALA A 192 5.57 -35.00 -16.68
CA ALA A 192 4.90 -35.29 -15.40
C ALA A 192 5.82 -35.23 -14.16
N GLU A 193 7.14 -35.28 -14.37
CA GLU A 193 8.16 -35.25 -13.30
C GLU A 193 8.75 -33.85 -13.06
N ASP A 194 8.48 -32.87 -13.94
CA ASP A 194 8.99 -31.50 -13.81
C ASP A 194 8.01 -30.65 -12.97
N PRO A 195 8.50 -29.72 -12.13
CA PRO A 195 7.64 -28.76 -11.46
C PRO A 195 6.86 -27.93 -12.49
N ALA A 196 5.63 -27.57 -12.14
CA ALA A 196 4.79 -26.74 -13.00
C ALA A 196 5.46 -25.38 -13.28
N SER A 197 5.28 -24.87 -14.50
CA SER A 197 5.80 -23.55 -14.87
C SER A 197 5.19 -22.46 -14.00
N LEU A 198 5.98 -21.49 -13.55
CA LEU A 198 5.48 -20.33 -12.78
C LEU A 198 4.31 -19.62 -13.50
N TRP A 199 4.29 -19.60 -14.84
CA TRP A 199 3.20 -19.03 -15.64
C TRP A 199 1.84 -19.72 -15.44
N SER A 200 1.79 -20.94 -14.89
CA SER A 200 0.54 -21.62 -14.55
C SER A 200 -0.13 -21.06 -13.29
N THR A 201 0.55 -20.19 -12.54
CA THR A 201 0.03 -19.57 -11.31
C THR A 201 -0.72 -18.26 -11.58
N VAL A 202 -0.74 -17.79 -12.84
CA VAL A 202 -1.43 -16.56 -13.20
C VAL A 202 -2.95 -16.75 -13.13
N GLY A 203 -3.60 -15.96 -12.29
CA GLY A 203 -5.05 -15.96 -12.08
C GLY A 203 -5.81 -15.16 -13.13
N PRO A 204 -7.15 -15.17 -13.06
CA PRO A 204 -8.00 -14.31 -13.89
C PRO A 204 -7.84 -12.83 -13.52
N LEU A 205 -8.12 -11.94 -14.47
CA LEU A 205 -8.21 -10.50 -14.18
C LEU A 205 -9.49 -10.22 -13.39
N PRO A 206 -9.40 -9.56 -12.22
CA PRO A 206 -10.59 -9.19 -11.47
C PRO A 206 -11.30 -7.99 -12.11
N ASP A 207 -12.63 -7.94 -11.94
CA ASP A 207 -13.42 -6.77 -12.29
C ASP A 207 -12.95 -5.53 -11.51
N ARG A 208 -12.98 -4.36 -12.15
CA ARG A 208 -12.47 -3.12 -11.56
C ARG A 208 -13.57 -2.09 -11.37
N HIS A 209 -13.49 -1.38 -10.25
CA HIS A 209 -14.40 -0.29 -9.96
C HIS A 209 -14.07 0.94 -10.83
N PRO A 210 -15.05 1.48 -11.57
CA PRO A 210 -14.79 2.46 -12.63
C PRO A 210 -14.21 3.78 -12.14
N ALA A 211 -14.49 4.19 -10.89
CA ALA A 211 -13.96 5.44 -10.34
C ALA A 211 -12.68 5.26 -9.52
N SER A 212 -12.36 4.07 -9.01
CA SER A 212 -11.17 3.89 -8.16
C SER A 212 -10.03 3.15 -8.87
N GLY A 213 -10.36 2.40 -9.93
CA GLY A 213 -9.45 1.48 -10.62
C GLY A 213 -9.09 0.23 -9.82
N LEU A 214 -9.58 0.14 -8.57
CA LEU A 214 -9.33 -0.97 -7.66
C LEU A 214 -10.25 -2.15 -8.00
N PRO A 215 -9.83 -3.39 -7.72
CA PRO A 215 -10.70 -4.56 -7.86
C PRO A 215 -12.02 -4.38 -7.09
N LEU A 216 -13.09 -4.96 -7.62
CA LEU A 216 -14.36 -5.09 -6.92
C LEU A 216 -14.17 -6.01 -5.71
N ARG A 217 -14.86 -5.69 -4.62
CA ARG A 217 -14.96 -6.61 -3.49
C ARG A 217 -15.87 -7.79 -3.88
N PRO A 218 -15.50 -9.02 -3.53
CA PRO A 218 -16.43 -10.14 -3.63
C PRO A 218 -17.67 -9.86 -2.77
N VAL A 219 -18.84 -10.24 -3.28
CA VAL A 219 -20.10 -10.15 -2.54
C VAL A 219 -20.00 -11.02 -1.29
N GLY A 220 -20.36 -10.46 -0.13
CA GLY A 220 -20.27 -11.17 1.16
C GLY A 220 -18.85 -11.28 1.74
N ALA A 221 -17.83 -10.66 1.12
CA ALA A 221 -16.49 -10.59 1.71
C ALA A 221 -16.54 -9.89 3.08
N ALA A 222 -15.90 -10.50 4.08
CA ALA A 222 -15.85 -9.97 5.44
C ALA A 222 -15.37 -8.50 5.43
N LEU A 223 -15.97 -7.68 6.28
CA LEU A 223 -15.46 -6.32 6.49
C LEU A 223 -14.20 -6.36 7.35
N PRO A 224 -13.27 -5.41 7.16
CA PRO A 224 -12.13 -5.26 8.05
C PRO A 224 -12.58 -5.12 9.52
N PRO A 225 -11.79 -5.62 10.48
CA PRO A 225 -12.13 -5.54 11.90
C PRO A 225 -12.44 -4.11 12.33
N GLY A 226 -13.49 -3.98 13.15
CA GLY A 226 -13.96 -2.69 13.64
C GLY A 226 -14.96 -1.97 12.73
N GLN A 227 -15.21 -2.48 11.52
CA GLN A 227 -16.35 -2.07 10.68
C GLN A 227 -17.57 -2.96 11.00
N ARG A 228 -18.76 -2.36 11.04
CA ARG A 228 -20.02 -3.12 11.20
C ARG A 228 -20.52 -3.51 9.82
N ALA A 229 -20.93 -4.77 9.66
CA ALA A 229 -21.72 -5.18 8.50
C ALA A 229 -23.03 -4.40 8.55
N SER A 230 -23.17 -3.40 7.67
CA SER A 230 -24.50 -2.91 7.35
C SER A 230 -25.19 -4.01 6.53
N PRO A 231 -26.46 -4.34 6.79
CA PRO A 231 -27.23 -5.25 5.93
C PRO A 231 -27.37 -4.73 4.48
N ALA A 232 -26.88 -3.52 4.17
CA ALA A 232 -26.75 -2.93 2.84
C ALA A 232 -25.28 -2.71 2.37
N ALA A 233 -24.27 -3.25 3.07
CA ALA A 233 -22.83 -2.94 2.93
C ALA A 233 -22.13 -3.42 1.64
N ASP A 234 -22.86 -3.63 0.55
CA ASP A 234 -22.31 -4.19 -0.69
C ASP A 234 -22.04 -3.13 -1.76
N GLY A 235 -22.35 -1.86 -1.49
CA GLY A 235 -22.33 -0.78 -2.49
C GLY A 235 -21.56 0.47 -2.08
N CYS A 236 -21.15 1.25 -3.09
CA CYS A 236 -20.48 2.54 -2.89
C CYS A 236 -21.32 3.57 -2.15
N GLN A 237 -22.65 3.45 -2.12
CA GLN A 237 -23.53 4.41 -1.46
C GLN A 237 -23.25 4.60 0.04
N ASP A 238 -22.77 3.54 0.72
CA ASP A 238 -22.46 3.52 2.15
C ASP A 238 -20.95 3.71 2.42
N CYS A 239 -20.16 3.89 1.36
CA CYS A 239 -18.73 4.07 1.46
C CYS A 239 -18.37 5.49 1.92
N ALA A 240 -17.42 5.60 2.85
CA ALA A 240 -16.87 6.88 3.31
C ALA A 240 -16.28 7.70 2.15
N TRP A 241 -15.76 7.02 1.12
CA TRP A 241 -15.23 7.65 -0.09
C TRP A 241 -16.29 8.18 -1.04
N ALA A 242 -17.56 7.87 -0.83
CA ALA A 242 -18.64 8.33 -1.68
C ALA A 242 -19.16 9.71 -1.27
N PHE A 243 -19.69 10.43 -2.24
CA PHE A 243 -20.40 11.68 -2.03
C PHE A 243 -21.39 11.92 -3.16
N ARG A 244 -22.40 12.77 -2.92
CA ARG A 244 -23.33 13.22 -3.95
C ARG A 244 -22.98 14.62 -4.42
N LEU A 245 -22.94 14.81 -5.74
CA LEU A 245 -22.81 16.12 -6.38
C LEU A 245 -23.88 16.24 -7.46
N ARG A 246 -24.79 17.21 -7.31
CA ARG A 246 -25.94 17.42 -8.20
C ARG A 246 -26.78 16.13 -8.39
N GLY A 247 -27.04 15.43 -7.28
CA GLY A 247 -27.84 14.20 -7.24
C GLY A 247 -27.09 12.90 -7.58
N SER A 248 -25.98 12.96 -8.33
CA SER A 248 -25.23 11.76 -8.72
C SER A 248 -24.24 11.29 -7.64
N LEU A 249 -24.19 9.97 -7.41
CA LEU A 249 -23.16 9.31 -6.60
C LEU A 249 -21.80 9.39 -7.31
N ARG A 250 -20.74 9.66 -6.55
CA ARG A 250 -19.36 9.78 -7.03
C ARG A 250 -18.39 9.24 -5.99
N CYS A 251 -17.20 8.83 -6.43
CA CYS A 251 -16.10 8.47 -5.54
C CYS A 251 -15.09 9.61 -5.46
N ARG A 252 -14.62 9.95 -4.26
CA ARG A 252 -13.58 10.98 -4.09
C ARG A 252 -12.23 10.62 -4.70
N ARG A 253 -11.99 9.34 -5.06
CA ARG A 253 -10.78 8.90 -5.79
C ARG A 253 -10.76 9.37 -7.24
N ASN A 254 -11.93 9.46 -7.86
CA ASN A 254 -12.09 10.09 -9.17
C ASN A 254 -13.45 10.81 -9.18
N PRO A 255 -13.49 12.07 -8.73
CA PRO A 255 -14.71 12.87 -8.66
C PRO A 255 -15.41 13.06 -10.01
N GLU A 256 -14.72 12.84 -11.13
CA GLU A 256 -15.27 13.07 -12.48
C GLU A 256 -16.21 11.95 -12.92
N VAL A 257 -15.97 10.72 -12.44
CA VAL A 257 -16.78 9.54 -12.75
C VAL A 257 -18.08 9.55 -11.95
N ARG A 258 -19.22 9.48 -12.66
CA ARG A 258 -20.53 9.27 -12.06
C ARG A 258 -20.74 7.77 -11.84
N LEU A 259 -21.26 7.42 -10.67
CA LEU A 259 -21.59 6.04 -10.31
C LEU A 259 -23.11 5.86 -10.28
N PRO A 260 -23.62 4.68 -10.68
CA PRO A 260 -24.99 4.29 -10.35
C PRO A 260 -25.12 4.16 -8.83
N ASP A 261 -26.34 4.35 -8.29
CA ASP A 261 -26.57 4.24 -6.84
C ASP A 261 -26.22 2.83 -6.31
N ALA A 262 -26.46 1.80 -7.11
CA ALA A 262 -26.11 0.41 -6.82
C ALA A 262 -24.68 0.01 -7.25
N ALA A 263 -23.76 0.96 -7.41
CA ALA A 263 -22.38 0.63 -7.78
C ALA A 263 -21.73 -0.28 -6.72
N PRO A 264 -21.08 -1.39 -7.12
CA PRO A 264 -20.48 -2.32 -6.17
C PRO A 264 -19.28 -1.70 -5.44
N ALA A 265 -19.07 -2.12 -4.20
CA ALA A 265 -17.90 -1.72 -3.43
C ALA A 265 -16.59 -2.23 -4.06
N CYS A 266 -15.51 -1.44 -3.96
CA CYS A 266 -14.16 -1.83 -4.35
C CYS A 266 -13.32 -2.19 -3.13
N LEU A 267 -12.13 -2.75 -3.30
CA LEU A 267 -11.23 -3.11 -2.18
C LEU A 267 -10.87 -1.91 -1.27
N GLY A 268 -10.97 -0.68 -1.78
CA GLY A 268 -10.83 0.54 -0.99
C GLY A 268 -12.10 0.98 -0.24
N TYR A 269 -13.09 0.11 -0.07
CA TYR A 269 -14.33 0.40 0.65
C TYR A 269 -14.09 0.52 2.15
N GLU A 270 -14.70 1.54 2.73
CA GLU A 270 -14.75 1.77 4.17
C GLU A 270 -16.16 2.22 4.52
N ALA A 271 -16.83 1.54 5.44
CA ALA A 271 -18.18 1.92 5.85
C ALA A 271 -18.19 3.31 6.51
N ALA A 272 -18.98 4.25 5.99
CA ALA A 272 -18.97 5.65 6.45
C ALA A 272 -19.30 5.79 7.94
N ASP A 273 -20.20 4.95 8.46
CA ASP A 273 -20.62 4.91 9.86
C ASP A 273 -19.59 4.29 10.82
N SER A 274 -18.58 3.59 10.29
CA SER A 274 -17.50 3.02 11.09
C SER A 274 -16.38 4.02 11.43
N LEU A 275 -16.38 5.20 10.81
CA LEU A 275 -15.36 6.21 11.01
C LEU A 275 -15.61 6.97 12.32
N ILE A 276 -14.96 6.49 13.39
CA ILE A 276 -15.03 7.09 14.73
C ILE A 276 -13.70 7.78 15.04
N CYS A 277 -13.70 9.10 15.22
CA CYS A 277 -12.48 9.87 15.51
C CYS A 277 -11.77 9.38 16.79
N GLN A 278 -12.52 8.96 17.79
CA GLN A 278 -11.99 8.44 19.05
C GLN A 278 -11.21 7.12 18.88
N ARG A 279 -11.43 6.39 17.79
CA ARG A 279 -10.67 5.16 17.50
C ARG A 279 -9.43 5.43 16.66
N CYS A 280 -9.57 6.30 15.66
CA CYS A 280 -8.51 6.45 14.67
C CYS A 280 -7.52 7.57 15.00
N ALA A 281 -8.01 8.68 15.57
CA ALA A 281 -7.30 9.93 15.80
C ALA A 281 -6.39 10.39 14.65
N ALA A 282 -6.67 10.04 13.38
CA ALA A 282 -5.74 10.20 12.27
C ALA A 282 -5.13 11.62 12.19
N CYS A 283 -5.99 12.64 12.21
CA CYS A 283 -5.57 14.05 12.17
C CYS A 283 -4.88 14.54 13.46
N CYS A 284 -5.30 14.03 14.62
CA CYS A 284 -4.77 14.46 15.92
C CYS A 284 -3.46 13.75 16.28
N ARG A 285 -3.25 12.52 15.80
CA ARG A 285 -2.10 11.69 16.13
C ARG A 285 -0.91 12.00 15.21
N GLU A 286 -1.05 11.84 13.90
CA GLU A 286 0.14 11.81 13.04
C GLU A 286 -0.05 12.32 11.60
N ALA A 287 -1.27 12.64 11.14
CA ALA A 287 -1.47 13.03 9.74
C ALA A 287 -1.00 14.45 9.36
N TYR A 288 -0.89 15.35 10.34
CA TYR A 288 -0.58 16.76 10.12
C TYR A 288 0.38 17.29 11.18
N ASP A 289 1.42 18.00 10.74
CA ASP A 289 2.43 18.60 11.62
C ASP A 289 1.98 19.94 12.23
N CYS A 290 0.97 20.58 11.65
CA CYS A 290 0.49 21.89 12.08
C CYS A 290 -1.03 21.97 12.02
N VAL A 291 -1.62 22.56 13.06
CA VAL A 291 -3.03 22.97 13.09
C VAL A 291 -3.06 24.45 13.42
N GLU A 292 -3.39 25.28 12.43
CA GLU A 292 -3.50 26.72 12.63
C GLU A 292 -4.66 27.07 13.55
N VAL A 293 -4.41 28.04 14.43
CA VAL A 293 -5.36 28.60 15.38
C VAL A 293 -5.52 30.08 15.05
N GLN A 294 -6.75 30.52 14.78
CA GLN A 294 -6.97 31.93 14.44
C GLN A 294 -6.87 32.83 15.69
N PRO A 295 -6.42 34.09 15.54
CA PRO A 295 -6.47 35.06 16.64
C PRO A 295 -7.89 35.17 17.22
N GLY A 296 -8.00 35.21 18.54
CA GLY A 296 -9.28 35.33 19.26
C GLY A 296 -10.07 34.03 19.45
N GLU A 297 -9.58 32.89 18.98
CA GLU A 297 -10.24 31.61 19.24
C GLU A 297 -10.26 31.24 20.73
N ARG A 298 -11.33 30.55 21.16
CA ARG A 298 -11.50 30.10 22.56
C ARG A 298 -10.34 29.25 23.07
N LEU A 299 -9.63 28.56 22.18
CA LEU A 299 -8.43 27.81 22.54
C LEU A 299 -7.35 28.71 23.12
N LEU A 300 -7.06 29.86 22.49
CA LEU A 300 -6.01 30.78 22.94
C LEU A 300 -6.37 31.45 24.27
N THR A 301 -7.65 31.71 24.52
CA THR A 301 -8.09 32.34 25.78
C THR A 301 -8.21 31.36 26.94
N ARG A 302 -8.68 30.13 26.69
CA ARG A 302 -8.91 29.14 27.75
C ARG A 302 -7.74 28.20 27.99
N HIS A 303 -6.94 27.95 26.96
CA HIS A 303 -5.84 26.99 26.97
C HIS A 303 -4.59 27.52 26.25
N PRO A 304 -4.09 28.74 26.60
CA PRO A 304 -2.97 29.37 25.89
C PRO A 304 -1.72 28.48 25.82
N GLY A 305 -1.46 27.68 26.86
CA GLY A 305 -0.32 26.77 26.91
C GLY A 305 -0.34 25.63 25.89
N LEU A 306 -1.48 25.39 25.21
CA LEU A 306 -1.59 24.38 24.13
C LEU A 306 -1.23 24.94 22.75
N ALA A 307 -1.01 26.24 22.62
CA ALA A 307 -0.62 26.88 21.37
C ALA A 307 0.83 27.40 21.43
N SER A 308 1.46 27.48 20.27
CA SER A 308 2.75 28.13 20.06
C SER A 308 2.54 29.29 19.09
N GLU A 309 3.20 30.41 19.35
CA GLU A 309 3.23 31.56 18.45
C GLU A 309 4.57 31.58 17.70
N ARG A 310 4.51 31.77 16.38
CA ARG A 310 5.67 32.01 15.53
C ARG A 310 5.29 33.01 14.44
N ASP A 311 6.04 34.10 14.33
CA ASP A 311 5.84 35.15 13.33
C ASP A 311 4.39 35.69 13.30
N GLY A 312 3.78 35.86 14.47
CA GLY A 312 2.39 36.34 14.63
C GLY A 312 1.31 35.32 14.26
N ARG A 313 1.68 34.07 13.97
CA ARG A 313 0.74 32.96 13.71
C ARG A 313 0.71 32.00 14.89
N PHE A 314 -0.48 31.55 15.24
CA PHE A 314 -0.67 30.56 16.29
C PHE A 314 -0.91 29.18 15.68
N SER A 315 -0.21 28.18 16.21
CA SER A 315 -0.43 26.78 15.89
C SER A 315 -0.65 25.98 17.17
N LEU A 316 -1.48 24.95 17.11
CA LEU A 316 -1.60 23.99 18.19
C LEU A 316 -0.26 23.25 18.34
N ARG A 317 0.26 23.20 19.56
CA ARG A 317 1.51 22.50 19.85
C ARG A 317 1.35 21.02 19.55
N ARG A 318 2.46 20.41 19.14
CA ARG A 318 2.58 18.96 18.95
C ARG A 318 3.85 18.45 19.62
N GLU A 319 3.76 17.29 20.25
CA GLU A 319 4.86 16.62 20.95
C GLU A 319 4.91 15.16 20.50
N GLY A 320 6.09 14.68 20.10
CA GLY A 320 6.23 13.33 19.52
C GLY A 320 5.37 13.12 18.27
N GLY A 321 5.11 14.19 17.50
CA GLY A 321 4.22 14.16 16.34
C GLY A 321 2.73 14.29 16.68
N HIS A 322 2.33 14.23 17.95
CA HIS A 322 0.94 14.18 18.38
C HIS A 322 0.46 15.54 18.91
N CYS A 323 -0.82 15.86 18.69
CA CYS A 323 -1.45 17.02 19.31
C CYS A 323 -1.34 16.95 20.84
N VAL A 324 -0.88 18.03 21.49
CA VAL A 324 -0.73 18.07 22.97
C VAL A 324 -2.06 17.93 23.73
N ALA A 325 -3.18 18.20 23.06
CA ALA A 325 -4.51 18.02 23.61
C ALA A 325 -5.05 16.59 23.42
N LEU A 326 -4.33 15.73 22.72
CA LEU A 326 -4.70 14.32 22.56
C LEU A 326 -4.39 13.56 23.85
N ARG A 327 -5.38 12.81 24.33
CA ARG A 327 -5.25 11.87 25.43
C ARG A 327 -5.59 10.49 24.92
N SER A 328 -4.80 9.50 25.33
CA SER A 328 -5.05 8.10 25.01
C SER A 328 -5.27 7.35 26.32
N PRO A 329 -6.50 7.34 26.88
CA PRO A 329 -6.79 6.60 28.12
C PRO A 329 -6.54 5.09 27.97
N GLU A 330 -6.69 4.58 26.75
CA GLU A 330 -6.36 3.21 26.35
C GLU A 330 -5.59 3.26 25.02
N PRO A 331 -4.85 2.20 24.63
CA PRO A 331 -4.09 2.19 23.38
C PRO A 331 -4.91 2.56 22.13
N ASP A 332 -6.17 2.14 22.08
CA ASP A 332 -7.07 2.31 20.93
C ASP A 332 -8.18 3.35 21.14
N LEU A 333 -8.12 4.08 22.25
CA LEU A 333 -9.07 5.15 22.56
C LEU A 333 -8.35 6.46 22.64
N HIS A 334 -8.87 7.44 21.92
CA HIS A 334 -8.31 8.77 21.81
C HIS A 334 -9.39 9.82 22.10
N ALA A 335 -9.04 10.81 22.92
CA ALA A 335 -9.93 11.89 23.29
C ALA A 335 -9.20 13.23 23.23
N CYS A 336 -9.89 14.26 22.72
CA CYS A 336 -9.40 15.63 22.81
C CYS A 336 -9.76 16.21 24.18
N SER A 337 -8.77 16.52 25.01
CA SER A 337 -8.97 17.11 26.34
C SER A 337 -9.65 18.49 26.30
N VAL A 338 -9.62 19.14 25.13
CA VAL A 338 -10.22 20.47 24.91
C VAL A 338 -11.30 20.44 23.83
N TYR A 339 -12.02 19.32 23.67
CA TYR A 339 -12.96 19.11 22.56
C TYR A 339 -13.93 20.29 22.36
N GLN A 340 -14.49 20.87 23.42
CA GLN A 340 -15.41 22.02 23.33
C GLN A 340 -14.73 23.34 22.92
N HIS A 341 -13.42 23.46 23.11
CA HIS A 341 -12.62 24.64 22.79
C HIS A 341 -11.69 24.42 21.59
N ARG A 342 -11.81 23.29 20.88
CA ARG A 342 -10.98 22.95 19.72
C ARG A 342 -11.03 24.07 18.66
N PRO A 343 -9.93 24.35 17.94
CA PRO A 343 -9.86 25.47 17.02
C PRO A 343 -10.75 25.24 15.80
N ARG A 344 -11.03 26.29 15.01
CA ARG A 344 -11.93 26.25 13.85
C ARG A 344 -11.47 25.17 12.86
N SER A 345 -10.18 25.11 12.57
CA SER A 345 -9.54 24.09 11.73
C SER A 345 -9.91 22.65 12.14
N CYS A 346 -10.09 22.39 13.44
CA CYS A 346 -10.55 21.09 13.95
C CYS A 346 -12.08 20.94 13.96
N ARG A 347 -12.85 22.04 14.10
CA ARG A 347 -14.33 21.99 14.08
C ARG A 347 -14.88 21.77 12.67
N ASP A 348 -14.25 22.39 11.69
CA ASP A 348 -14.65 22.33 10.28
C ASP A 348 -14.24 20.99 9.63
N PHE A 349 -13.53 20.14 10.39
CA PHE A 349 -13.06 18.84 9.96
C PHE A 349 -14.18 17.78 10.07
N LEU A 350 -14.94 17.62 8.98
CA LEU A 350 -16.10 16.73 8.93
C LEU A 350 -15.67 15.25 8.87
N VAL A 351 -16.25 14.40 9.72
CA VAL A 351 -16.01 12.94 9.75
C VAL A 351 -16.45 12.31 8.43
N ALA A 352 -15.62 11.46 7.83
CA ALA A 352 -15.81 10.96 6.46
C ALA A 352 -15.83 12.06 5.36
N GLY A 353 -15.46 13.30 5.71
CA GLY A 353 -15.17 14.35 4.75
C GLY A 353 -13.83 14.15 4.04
N GLY A 354 -13.56 14.95 3.00
CA GLY A 354 -12.33 14.85 2.20
C GLY A 354 -11.06 14.91 3.05
N ASN A 355 -10.97 15.89 3.97
CA ASN A 355 -9.80 16.03 4.84
C ASN A 355 -9.65 14.86 5.83
N CYS A 356 -10.76 14.29 6.31
CA CYS A 356 -10.73 13.10 7.18
C CYS A 356 -10.11 11.90 6.48
N LEU A 357 -10.50 11.69 5.23
CA LEU A 357 -10.04 10.56 4.45
C LEU A 357 -8.60 10.77 3.95
N ASP A 358 -8.22 12.00 3.60
CA ASP A 358 -6.82 12.37 3.33
C ASP A 358 -5.93 12.09 4.55
N ALA A 359 -6.35 12.54 5.74
CA ALA A 359 -5.62 12.26 6.97
C ALA A 359 -5.44 10.76 7.20
N ARG A 360 -6.51 9.97 7.03
CA ARG A 360 -6.44 8.51 7.21
C ARG A 360 -5.54 7.82 6.18
N ARG A 361 -5.50 8.30 4.93
CA ARG A 361 -4.56 7.79 3.91
C ARG A 361 -3.11 8.01 4.32
N ARG A 362 -2.77 9.24 4.73
CA ARG A 362 -1.41 9.60 5.17
C ARG A 362 -0.90 8.71 6.29
N THR A 363 -1.79 8.23 7.15
CA THR A 363 -1.43 7.38 8.29
C THR A 363 -1.57 5.89 8.02
N GLY A 364 -1.99 5.48 6.82
CA GLY A 364 -2.23 4.07 6.45
C GLY A 364 -3.47 3.46 7.10
N LEU A 365 -4.40 4.29 7.57
CA LEU A 365 -5.70 3.84 8.11
C LEU A 365 -6.75 3.63 7.00
N SER A 366 -6.54 4.26 5.85
CA SER A 366 -7.37 4.17 4.66
C SER A 366 -6.50 3.99 3.42
N LEU A 367 -7.07 3.43 2.35
CA LEU A 367 -6.43 3.31 1.04
C LEU A 367 -6.61 4.56 0.18
#